data_AF-A0A1D1V9E0-F1
#
_entry.id   AF-A0A1D1V9E0-F1
#
_cell.length_a   1.000
_cell.length_b   1.000
_cell.length_c   1.000
_cell.angle_alpha   90.00
_cell.angle_beta   90.00
_cell.angle_gamma   90.00
#
_symmetry.space_group_name_H-M   'P 1'
#
loop_
_entity.id
_entity.type
_entity.pdbx_description
1 polymer ?
#
loop_
_entity_poly.entity_id
_entity_poly.type
_entity_poly.pdbx_seq_one_letter_code
_entity_poly.pdbx_strand_id
1 'polypeptide(L)'
;MSTFCSAFALLLRAYPYCYNIRPLSHINRSFLSSFGRIRRGTGRCYQGWRGSSAVSRCQVQYRSASSSAMQTRFLDSLEEEYEHLKEKVYRDTHDDDSSSGQENMRLKRLQLALPKLRSRRQLLLEIAELNIMVKDALGDAGIISMAQDDIRKNEEKIEQLDEQILHILTVEESSDVTDLLLEVSAGVGGQEAMLFASELFNMYQKYAAFRGWAFNPLTIDNSDLGGIRSAEAEVSGPGTFRSLTFEGGIHRVQRTPKTEKAGRIHTSTASVVILPKPSDVEVVLRKKDLRIETCRSTGKGGQNVNKLESAVRVVHIPTNTAVECQEERDQVQNRARAMNRLAAILYQRQLDQQTENQSSTRKLQAKQSARSDKIRTYNFAQDRITDHRINQNFHSVEDVLKGGEHLDIIIKQILVMHQRESFDDIVQSSVLKITAKRSDKTKR
;
A
#
# COMPACT_ATOMS: atom_id res chain seq x y z
N MET A 1 -45.66 40.49 40.72
CA MET A 1 -44.35 41.04 41.13
C MET A 1 -43.31 40.32 40.29
N SER A 2 -42.92 40.87 39.14
CA SER A 2 -41.76 41.77 38.98
C SER A 2 -40.49 41.12 39.57
N THR A 3 -39.35 40.95 38.90
CA THR A 3 -38.74 41.47 37.67
C THR A 3 -37.27 40.95 37.70
N PHE A 4 -36.55 41.02 36.57
CA PHE A 4 -35.08 40.86 36.39
C PHE A 4 -34.50 39.42 36.46
N CYS A 5 -34.15 38.76 35.35
CA CYS A 5 -32.97 39.00 34.48
C CYS A 5 -31.66 38.91 35.30
N SER A 6 -30.80 37.90 35.14
CA SER A 6 -29.81 37.85 34.05
C SER A 6 -28.98 36.56 34.08
N ALA A 7 -28.79 36.01 32.88
CA ALA A 7 -27.68 35.21 32.34
C ALA A 7 -26.49 34.82 33.26
N PHE A 8 -26.27 33.51 33.45
CA PHE A 8 -24.92 32.89 33.45
C PHE A 8 -24.88 31.33 33.39
N ALA A 9 -25.83 30.65 32.76
CA ALA A 9 -25.86 29.17 32.77
C ALA A 9 -26.28 28.56 31.43
N LEU A 10 -25.46 28.72 30.41
CA LEU A 10 -25.58 28.03 29.12
C LEU A 10 -24.17 27.83 28.54
N LEU A 11 -23.49 26.73 28.92
CA LEU A 11 -22.41 26.11 28.10
C LEU A 11 -21.78 24.80 28.63
N LEU A 12 -22.29 24.13 29.65
CA LEU A 12 -21.73 22.84 30.09
C LEU A 12 -22.82 21.89 30.59
N ARG A 13 -23.43 21.11 29.67
CA ARG A 13 -23.97 19.76 29.92
C ARG A 13 -24.75 19.26 28.69
N ALA A 14 -24.05 18.60 27.77
CA ALA A 14 -24.67 17.68 26.81
C ALA A 14 -23.63 16.67 26.31
N TYR A 15 -23.23 15.72 27.16
CA TYR A 15 -22.73 14.40 26.76
C TYR A 15 -23.08 13.41 27.88
N PRO A 16 -23.88 12.38 27.57
CA PRO A 16 -23.59 11.07 28.14
C PRO A 16 -23.67 9.99 27.05
N TYR A 17 -22.71 9.06 27.05
CA TYR A 17 -22.92 7.61 27.10
C TYR A 17 -21.57 6.89 26.99
N CYS A 18 -20.94 6.68 28.14
CA CYS A 18 -19.93 5.65 28.37
C CYS A 18 -20.61 4.52 29.15
N TYR A 19 -20.75 3.32 28.58
CA TYR A 19 -21.04 2.13 29.37
C TYR A 19 -19.73 1.42 29.73
N ASN A 20 -19.42 1.46 31.03
CA ASN A 20 -18.44 0.63 31.70
C ASN A 20 -19.05 -0.77 31.87
N ILE A 21 -18.39 -1.81 31.38
CA ILE A 21 -18.62 -3.20 31.82
C ILE A 21 -17.41 -3.57 32.70
N ARG A 22 -17.66 -3.78 34.00
CA ARG A 22 -16.71 -4.43 34.93
C ARG A 22 -17.04 -5.92 35.03
N PRO A 23 -16.03 -6.77 35.30
CA PRO A 23 -16.17 -8.22 35.28
C PRO A 23 -16.70 -8.75 36.63
N LEU A 24 -17.55 -9.77 36.59
CA LEU A 24 -17.89 -10.60 37.75
C LEU A 24 -17.19 -11.96 37.59
N SER A 25 -16.26 -12.21 38.49
CA SER A 25 -15.60 -13.49 38.74
C SER A 25 -16.39 -14.35 39.74
N HIS A 26 -16.21 -15.67 39.63
CA HIS A 26 -16.69 -16.78 40.46
C HIS A 26 -18.02 -17.43 40.05
N ILE A 27 -17.94 -18.64 39.47
CA ILE A 27 -18.26 -19.91 40.14
C ILE A 27 -17.56 -21.05 39.39
N ASN A 28 -17.15 -22.07 40.15
CA ASN A 28 -16.22 -23.13 39.80
C ASN A 28 -16.97 -24.43 39.43
N ARG A 29 -16.36 -25.21 38.53
CA ARG A 29 -16.37 -26.68 38.36
C ARG A 29 -17.63 -27.46 37.94
N SER A 30 -17.36 -28.28 36.92
CA SER A 30 -17.81 -29.68 36.67
C SER A 30 -19.28 -29.92 36.33
N PHE A 31 -19.54 -30.37 35.10
CA PHE A 31 -20.08 -31.71 34.88
C PHE A 31 -19.80 -32.19 33.44
N LEU A 32 -19.17 -33.36 33.37
CA LEU A 32 -18.84 -34.14 32.18
C LEU A 32 -20.09 -34.78 31.58
N SER A 33 -19.99 -35.08 30.27
CA SER A 33 -20.68 -36.18 29.59
C SER A 33 -22.19 -35.97 29.40
N SER A 34 -22.89 -36.45 28.40
CA SER A 34 -22.77 -37.70 27.66
C SER A 34 -24.00 -37.80 26.73
N PHE A 35 -23.88 -38.45 25.57
CA PHE A 35 -24.97 -38.98 24.72
C PHE A 35 -25.91 -37.95 24.06
N GLY A 36 -26.44 -38.13 22.84
CA GLY A 36 -26.42 -39.24 21.90
C GLY A 36 -27.46 -38.95 20.79
N ARG A 37 -27.11 -39.35 19.56
CA ARG A 37 -27.95 -39.67 18.38
C ARG A 37 -29.43 -39.23 18.37
N ILE A 38 -29.84 -38.56 17.28
CA ILE A 38 -31.04 -38.94 16.51
C ILE A 38 -30.74 -38.87 15.00
N ARG A 39 -31.15 -39.93 14.28
CA ARG A 39 -31.00 -40.17 12.84
C ARG A 39 -32.40 -40.23 12.20
N ARG A 40 -32.49 -39.66 10.98
CA ARG A 40 -33.36 -40.01 9.82
C ARG A 40 -34.88 -39.76 9.87
N GLY A 41 -35.41 -39.26 8.74
CA GLY A 41 -36.76 -39.57 8.23
C GLY A 41 -37.50 -38.38 7.61
N THR A 42 -37.27 -38.07 6.33
CA THR A 42 -38.25 -38.18 5.21
C THR A 42 -39.40 -37.16 5.18
N GLY A 43 -39.47 -36.39 4.08
CA GLY A 43 -40.67 -35.63 3.68
C GLY A 43 -40.43 -34.82 2.40
N ARG A 44 -41.03 -35.25 1.28
CA ARG A 44 -40.97 -34.61 -0.05
C ARG A 44 -41.88 -33.38 -0.12
N CYS A 45 -41.42 -32.41 -0.93
CA CYS A 45 -42.11 -31.53 -1.88
C CYS A 45 -43.47 -30.91 -1.50
N TYR A 46 -43.60 -29.58 -1.63
CA TYR A 46 -44.40 -28.95 -2.71
C TYR A 46 -43.98 -27.48 -2.95
N GLN A 47 -44.24 -27.08 -4.20
CA GLN A 47 -44.07 -25.81 -4.91
C GLN A 47 -44.44 -24.57 -4.07
N GLY A 48 -43.98 -23.34 -4.28
CA GLY A 48 -43.23 -22.70 -5.37
C GLY A 48 -43.60 -21.22 -5.30
N TRP A 49 -42.63 -20.30 -5.27
CA TRP A 49 -42.85 -18.87 -5.51
C TRP A 49 -41.68 -18.33 -6.33
N ARG A 50 -42.01 -17.81 -7.52
CA ARG A 50 -41.10 -17.10 -8.41
C ARG A 50 -40.77 -15.75 -7.76
N GLY A 51 -39.52 -15.58 -7.33
CA GLY A 51 -38.95 -14.27 -7.01
C GLY A 51 -38.15 -13.78 -8.21
N SER A 52 -38.75 -12.88 -9.00
CA SER A 52 -38.00 -12.01 -9.90
C SER A 52 -37.44 -10.82 -9.09
N SER A 53 -36.32 -10.27 -9.58
CA SER A 53 -35.62 -9.07 -9.11
C SER A 53 -35.05 -9.08 -7.68
N ALA A 54 -33.93 -9.80 -7.52
CA ALA A 54 -32.94 -9.52 -6.48
C ALA A 54 -31.52 -9.65 -7.08
N VAL A 55 -31.23 -8.82 -8.08
CA VAL A 55 -29.87 -8.68 -8.65
C VAL A 55 -29.50 -7.21 -8.60
N SER A 56 -29.13 -6.74 -7.40
CA SER A 56 -28.37 -5.50 -7.15
C SER A 56 -28.30 -5.24 -5.65
N ARG A 57 -27.73 -6.18 -4.89
CA ARG A 57 -27.36 -5.99 -3.48
C ARG A 57 -26.09 -6.77 -3.18
N CYS A 58 -25.00 -6.34 -3.79
CA CYS A 58 -23.69 -6.88 -3.51
C CYS A 58 -22.68 -5.75 -3.61
N GLN A 59 -22.66 -4.89 -2.60
CA GLN A 59 -21.54 -4.00 -2.31
C GLN A 59 -21.69 -3.53 -0.87
N VAL A 60 -20.56 -3.57 -0.14
CA VAL A 60 -20.38 -3.11 1.25
C VAL A 60 -20.99 -4.00 2.34
N GLN A 61 -20.42 -5.19 2.52
CA GLN A 61 -20.52 -5.89 3.81
C GLN A 61 -19.13 -6.33 4.25
N TYR A 62 -18.52 -5.53 5.13
CA TYR A 62 -17.69 -5.95 6.28
C TYR A 62 -17.07 -4.69 6.92
N ARG A 63 -17.89 -3.82 7.53
CA ARG A 63 -17.41 -2.88 8.56
C ARG A 63 -18.00 -3.33 9.89
N SER A 64 -17.16 -3.73 10.84
CA SER A 64 -17.61 -3.85 12.23
C SER A 64 -17.90 -2.44 12.75
N ALA A 65 -18.97 -2.27 13.54
CA ALA A 65 -19.34 -0.98 14.11
C ALA A 65 -18.19 -0.34 14.93
N SER A 66 -17.31 -1.17 15.50
CA SER A 66 -16.11 -0.73 16.22
C SER A 66 -15.01 -0.15 15.32
N SER A 67 -14.82 -0.68 14.11
CA SER A 67 -13.85 -0.17 13.14
C SER A 67 -14.27 1.21 12.62
N SER A 68 -15.55 1.37 12.25
CA SER A 68 -16.13 2.65 11.81
C SER A 68 -16.00 3.78 12.86
N ALA A 69 -16.25 3.47 14.14
CA ALA A 69 -16.12 4.43 15.22
C ALA A 69 -14.65 4.83 15.49
N MET A 70 -13.70 3.91 15.32
CA MET A 70 -12.27 4.18 15.48
C MET A 70 -11.73 5.06 14.36
N GLN A 71 -12.12 4.77 13.11
CA GLN A 71 -11.79 5.59 11.93
C GLN A 71 -12.32 7.02 12.10
N THR A 72 -13.57 7.17 12.53
CA THR A 72 -14.16 8.50 12.74
C THR A 72 -13.39 9.31 13.78
N ARG A 73 -13.05 8.70 14.93
CA ARG A 73 -12.24 9.37 15.96
C ARG A 73 -10.83 9.74 15.47
N PHE A 74 -10.23 8.88 14.65
CA PHE A 74 -8.93 9.18 14.06
C PHE A 74 -9.02 10.38 13.13
N LEU A 75 -10.01 10.42 12.23
CA LEU A 75 -10.22 11.54 11.31
C LEU A 75 -10.45 12.86 12.06
N ASP A 76 -11.22 12.85 13.15
CA ASP A 76 -11.41 14.04 13.99
C ASP A 76 -10.09 14.49 14.64
N SER A 77 -9.24 13.54 15.07
CA SER A 77 -7.93 13.86 15.66
C SER A 77 -6.93 14.47 14.67
N LEU A 78 -7.14 14.30 13.36
CA LEU A 78 -6.25 14.88 12.33
C LEU A 78 -6.34 16.41 12.29
N GLU A 79 -7.50 17.00 12.62
CA GLU A 79 -7.63 18.46 12.72
C GLU A 79 -6.77 19.01 13.87
N GLU A 80 -6.77 18.31 15.01
CA GLU A 80 -5.92 18.65 16.17
C GLU A 80 -4.43 18.43 15.87
N GLU A 81 -4.09 17.34 15.17
CA GLU A 81 -2.72 17.05 14.71
C GLU A 81 -2.20 18.17 13.80
N TYR A 82 -3.04 18.66 12.89
CA TYR A 82 -2.69 19.75 11.97
C TYR A 82 -2.32 21.03 12.72
N GLU A 83 -3.15 21.49 13.67
CA GLU A 83 -2.85 22.72 14.43
C GLU A 83 -1.58 22.55 15.27
N HIS A 84 -1.38 21.39 15.90
CA HIS A 84 -0.16 21.12 16.67
C HIS A 84 1.10 21.12 15.78
N LEU A 85 1.06 20.48 14.60
CA LEU A 85 2.18 20.46 13.67
C LEU A 85 2.46 21.85 13.12
N LYS A 86 1.42 22.65 12.85
CA LYS A 86 1.54 24.02 12.37
C LYS A 86 2.25 24.92 13.39
N GLU A 87 1.87 24.83 14.66
CA GLU A 87 2.56 25.53 15.75
C GLU A 87 4.00 25.04 15.94
N LYS A 88 4.24 23.74 15.79
CA LYS A 88 5.58 23.17 15.90
C LYS A 88 6.50 23.66 14.78
N VAL A 89 6.08 23.55 13.53
CA VAL A 89 6.84 24.04 12.36
C VAL A 89 7.11 25.55 12.48
N TYR A 90 6.14 26.34 12.95
CA TYR A 90 6.35 27.78 13.16
C TYR A 90 7.45 28.05 14.20
N ARG A 91 7.52 27.27 15.29
CA ARG A 91 8.61 27.37 16.27
C ARG A 91 9.95 26.93 15.68
N ASP A 92 9.98 25.80 14.99
CA ASP A 92 11.22 25.20 14.47
C ASP A 92 11.85 26.05 13.34
N THR A 93 11.10 26.90 12.63
CA THR A 93 11.70 27.85 11.65
C THR A 93 12.68 28.86 12.28
N HIS A 94 12.73 28.98 13.61
CA HIS A 94 13.66 29.84 14.33
C HIS A 94 14.93 29.11 14.81
N ASP A 95 14.96 27.77 14.75
CA ASP A 95 16.07 26.94 15.18
C ASP A 95 16.56 26.08 14.00
N ASP A 96 17.86 26.12 13.69
CA ASP A 96 18.52 25.56 12.49
C ASP A 96 18.60 24.01 12.51
N ASP A 97 17.50 23.31 12.84
CA ASP A 97 17.50 21.87 13.08
C ASP A 97 16.85 21.04 11.96
N SER A 98 17.54 19.96 11.63
CA SER A 98 17.43 19.20 10.38
C SER A 98 16.35 18.10 10.38
N SER A 99 15.43 18.12 11.36
CA SER A 99 14.33 17.14 11.49
C SER A 99 13.01 17.57 10.81
N SER A 100 12.96 18.78 10.25
CA SER A 100 11.74 19.45 9.75
C SER A 100 11.14 18.90 8.44
N GLY A 101 11.88 18.10 7.67
CA GLY A 101 11.44 17.64 6.35
C GLY A 101 10.17 16.76 6.38
N GLN A 102 10.15 15.75 7.25
CA GLN A 102 9.03 14.80 7.36
C GLN A 102 7.77 15.45 7.93
N GLU A 103 7.93 16.31 8.94
CA GLU A 103 6.82 17.01 9.59
C GLU A 103 6.20 18.06 8.65
N ASN A 104 7.03 18.77 7.88
CA ASN A 104 6.56 19.68 6.83
C ASN A 104 5.78 18.94 5.73
N MET A 105 6.23 17.75 5.32
CA MET A 105 5.50 16.92 4.35
C MET A 105 4.14 16.47 4.92
N ARG A 106 4.11 15.99 6.18
CA ARG A 106 2.87 15.61 6.87
C ARG A 106 1.91 16.79 6.97
N LEU A 107 2.40 17.97 7.32
CA LEU A 107 1.61 19.20 7.42
C LEU A 107 0.95 19.58 6.08
N LYS A 108 1.70 19.54 4.98
CA LYS A 108 1.16 19.79 3.63
C LYS A 108 0.03 18.81 3.27
N ARG A 109 0.20 17.52 3.57
CA ARG A 109 -0.86 16.52 3.32
C ARG A 109 -2.11 16.79 4.14
N LEU A 110 -1.94 17.09 5.43
CA LEU A 110 -3.07 17.43 6.30
C LEU A 110 -3.78 18.71 5.83
N GLN A 111 -3.03 19.70 5.34
CA GLN A 111 -3.59 20.92 4.76
C GLN A 111 -4.50 20.63 3.56
N LEU A 112 -4.14 19.68 2.70
CA LEU A 112 -4.97 19.24 1.57
C LEU A 112 -6.21 18.46 2.02
N ALA A 113 -6.11 17.69 3.10
CA ALA A 113 -7.22 16.90 3.65
C ALA A 113 -8.22 17.74 4.46
N LEU A 114 -7.77 18.83 5.09
CA LEU A 114 -8.53 19.67 6.01
C LEU A 114 -9.90 20.16 5.47
N PRO A 115 -10.01 20.72 4.25
CA PRO A 115 -11.32 21.15 3.74
C PRO A 115 -12.30 19.97 3.64
N LYS A 116 -11.81 18.78 3.25
CA LYS A 116 -12.65 17.57 3.13
C LYS A 116 -13.07 17.04 4.49
N LEU A 117 -12.17 17.06 5.48
CA LEU A 117 -12.47 16.70 6.87
C LEU A 117 -13.56 17.61 7.45
N ARG A 118 -13.46 18.93 7.21
CA ARG A 118 -14.47 19.90 7.66
C ARG A 118 -15.83 19.68 6.98
N SER A 119 -15.86 19.48 5.66
CA SER A 119 -17.10 19.16 4.95
C SER A 119 -17.74 17.87 5.44
N ARG A 120 -16.93 16.83 5.70
CA ARG A 120 -17.39 15.57 6.28
C ARG A 120 -18.02 15.79 7.66
N ARG A 121 -17.37 16.60 8.52
CA ARG A 121 -17.88 16.94 9.86
C ARG A 121 -19.21 17.69 9.78
N GLN A 122 -19.37 18.61 8.83
CA GLN A 122 -20.64 19.31 8.59
C GLN A 122 -21.77 18.34 8.22
N LEU A 123 -21.52 17.43 7.28
CA LEU A 123 -22.52 16.42 6.89
C LEU A 123 -22.91 15.49 8.05
N LEU A 124 -21.97 15.16 8.94
CA LEU A 124 -22.27 14.38 10.15
C LEU A 124 -23.17 15.14 11.13
N LEU A 125 -22.98 16.46 11.27
CA LEU A 125 -23.86 17.32 12.08
C LEU A 125 -25.26 17.40 11.45
N GLU A 126 -25.35 17.59 10.13
CA GLU A 126 -26.63 17.58 9.40
C GLU A 126 -27.38 16.25 9.59
N ILE A 127 -26.68 15.11 9.48
CA ILE A 127 -27.29 13.79 9.75
C ILE A 127 -27.77 13.70 11.20
N ALA A 128 -27.03 14.23 12.17
CA ALA A 128 -27.44 14.22 13.56
C ALA A 128 -28.71 15.06 13.78
N GLU A 129 -28.80 16.24 13.16
CA GLU A 129 -29.99 17.11 13.19
C GLU A 129 -31.20 16.45 12.51
N LEU A 130 -31.02 15.86 11.33
CA LEU A 130 -32.07 15.12 10.63
C LEU A 130 -32.57 13.92 11.46
N ASN A 131 -31.69 13.22 12.15
CA ASN A 131 -32.07 12.13 13.06
C ASN A 131 -32.89 12.62 14.27
N ILE A 132 -32.65 13.84 14.75
CA ILE A 132 -33.47 14.46 15.80
C ILE A 132 -34.85 14.82 15.21
N MET A 133 -34.91 15.41 14.02
CA MET A 133 -36.18 15.72 13.34
C MET A 133 -37.04 14.47 13.13
N VAL A 134 -36.44 13.35 12.72
CA VAL A 134 -37.15 12.06 12.57
C VAL A 134 -37.75 11.58 13.89
N LYS A 135 -37.07 11.79 15.01
CA LYS A 135 -37.57 11.42 16.34
C LYS A 135 -38.69 12.34 16.82
N ASP A 136 -38.59 13.64 16.52
CA ASP A 136 -39.53 14.66 16.97
C ASP A 136 -40.77 14.78 16.08
N ALA A 137 -40.76 14.20 14.87
CA ALA A 137 -41.84 14.31 13.88
C ALA A 137 -43.19 13.66 14.27
N LEU A 138 -43.35 13.09 15.48
CA LEU A 138 -44.60 12.52 16.02
C LEU A 138 -45.41 11.64 15.05
N GLY A 139 -44.77 11.00 14.07
CA GLY A 139 -45.41 10.13 13.08
C GLY A 139 -45.89 10.81 11.78
N ASP A 140 -45.51 12.05 11.48
CA ASP A 140 -45.72 12.64 10.16
C ASP A 140 -44.86 11.92 9.11
N ALA A 141 -45.49 11.02 8.35
CA ALA A 141 -44.85 10.17 7.37
C ALA A 141 -44.16 10.95 6.24
N GLY A 142 -44.65 12.16 5.90
CA GLY A 142 -44.06 12.99 4.86
C GLY A 142 -42.70 13.55 5.29
N ILE A 143 -42.64 14.09 6.51
CA ILE A 143 -41.41 14.67 7.09
C ILE A 143 -40.37 13.57 7.33
N ILE A 144 -40.78 12.42 7.83
CA ILE A 144 -39.89 11.28 8.08
C ILE A 144 -39.27 10.77 6.77
N SER A 145 -40.06 10.63 5.71
CA SER A 145 -39.55 10.16 4.42
C SER A 145 -38.52 11.13 3.82
N MET A 146 -38.80 12.43 3.86
CA MET A 146 -37.88 13.45 3.33
C MET A 146 -36.55 13.47 4.12
N ALA A 147 -36.63 13.43 5.45
CA ALA A 147 -35.44 13.40 6.29
C ALA A 147 -34.60 12.12 6.07
N GLN A 148 -35.24 10.96 5.87
CA GLN A 148 -34.55 9.71 5.56
C GLN A 148 -33.87 9.73 4.18
N ASP A 149 -34.47 10.38 3.20
CA ASP A 149 -33.86 10.56 1.87
C ASP A 149 -32.62 11.46 1.95
N ASP A 150 -32.68 12.53 2.73
CA ASP A 150 -31.54 13.44 2.91
C ASP A 150 -30.42 12.81 3.75
N ILE A 151 -30.75 12.00 4.75
CA ILE A 151 -29.77 11.17 5.47
C ILE A 151 -29.04 10.25 4.48
N ARG A 152 -29.75 9.53 3.60
CA ARG A 152 -29.14 8.64 2.61
C ARG A 152 -28.19 9.38 1.66
N LYS A 153 -28.62 10.53 1.12
CA LYS A 153 -27.76 11.36 0.25
C LYS A 153 -26.51 11.85 0.98
N ASN A 154 -26.64 12.23 2.26
CA ASN A 154 -25.52 12.70 3.05
C ASN A 154 -24.56 11.56 3.43
N GLU A 155 -25.07 10.36 3.69
CA GLU A 155 -24.25 9.15 3.87
C GLU A 155 -23.43 8.82 2.61
N GLU A 156 -24.04 8.87 1.42
CA GLU A 156 -23.34 8.68 0.14
C GLU A 156 -22.22 9.71 -0.08
N LYS A 157 -22.48 10.99 0.22
CA LYS A 157 -21.45 12.05 0.15
C LYS A 157 -20.32 11.82 1.15
N ILE A 158 -20.64 11.36 2.36
CA ILE A 158 -19.61 11.03 3.36
C ILE A 158 -18.73 9.89 2.86
N GLU A 159 -19.31 8.85 2.24
CA GLU A 159 -18.52 7.75 1.67
C GLU A 159 -17.57 8.26 0.58
N GLN A 160 -18.04 9.14 -0.32
CA GLN A 160 -17.19 9.77 -1.33
C GLN A 160 -16.08 10.63 -0.72
N LEU A 161 -16.39 11.41 0.32
CA LEU A 161 -15.39 12.23 1.02
C LEU A 161 -14.38 11.35 1.76
N ASP A 162 -14.82 10.27 2.39
CA ASP A 162 -13.96 9.30 3.06
C ASP A 162 -12.96 8.72 2.06
N GLU A 163 -13.39 8.26 0.88
CA GLU A 163 -12.49 7.77 -0.17
C GLU A 163 -11.47 8.82 -0.61
N GLN A 164 -11.90 10.07 -0.74
CA GLN A 164 -11.01 11.16 -1.10
C GLN A 164 -10.00 11.49 0.00
N ILE A 165 -10.41 11.45 1.26
CA ILE A 165 -9.53 11.68 2.43
C ILE A 165 -8.53 10.52 2.55
N LEU A 166 -9.01 9.28 2.42
CA LEU A 166 -8.18 8.08 2.38
C LEU A 166 -7.10 8.21 1.31
N HIS A 167 -7.48 8.65 0.10
CA HIS A 167 -6.54 8.88 -0.97
C HIS A 167 -5.44 9.88 -0.59
N ILE A 168 -5.81 11.03 -0.02
CA ILE A 168 -4.82 12.06 0.38
C ILE A 168 -3.88 11.55 1.48
N LEU A 169 -4.39 10.78 2.43
CA LEU A 169 -3.61 10.30 3.58
C LEU A 169 -2.69 9.13 3.25
N THR A 170 -3.08 8.27 2.31
CA THR A 170 -2.37 7.03 1.94
C THR A 170 -1.47 7.19 0.73
N VAL A 171 -1.62 8.24 -0.07
CA VAL A 171 -0.70 8.49 -1.19
C VAL A 171 0.70 8.78 -0.61
N GLU A 172 1.58 7.81 -0.78
CA GLU A 172 3.01 7.96 -0.57
C GLU A 172 3.59 8.79 -1.72
N GLU A 173 3.98 10.04 -1.42
CA GLU A 173 4.70 10.91 -2.37
C GLU A 173 6.06 10.34 -2.79
N SER A 174 6.57 9.29 -2.14
CA SER A 174 7.89 8.69 -2.41
C SER A 174 7.96 7.79 -3.64
N SER A 175 6.89 7.68 -4.43
CA SER A 175 6.95 6.99 -5.73
C SER A 175 7.07 8.01 -6.86
N ASP A 176 8.15 8.80 -6.85
CA ASP A 176 8.70 9.46 -8.06
C ASP A 176 9.03 8.44 -9.16
N VAL A 177 8.99 7.15 -8.82
CA VAL A 177 9.06 6.04 -9.77
C VAL A 177 7.80 6.01 -10.62
N THR A 178 7.86 6.72 -11.75
CA THR A 178 6.88 6.61 -12.83
C THR A 178 6.99 5.28 -13.56
N ASP A 179 8.20 4.76 -13.66
CA ASP A 179 8.56 3.69 -14.59
C ASP A 179 8.81 2.37 -13.86
N LEU A 180 8.46 1.27 -14.50
CA LEU A 180 8.64 -0.06 -13.94
C LEU A 180 9.26 -1.02 -14.94
N LEU A 181 9.88 -2.06 -14.40
CA LEU A 181 10.28 -3.26 -15.12
C LEU A 181 9.26 -4.35 -14.83
N LEU A 182 8.64 -4.87 -15.89
CA LEU A 182 7.68 -5.97 -15.87
C LEU A 182 8.36 -7.22 -16.41
N GLU A 183 8.42 -8.27 -15.60
CA GLU A 183 8.97 -9.57 -15.99
C GLU A 183 7.86 -10.62 -15.91
N VAL A 184 7.66 -11.41 -16.96
CA VAL A 184 6.70 -12.52 -16.98
C VAL A 184 7.46 -13.80 -17.28
N SER A 185 7.33 -14.80 -16.42
CA SER A 185 8.01 -16.09 -16.55
C SER A 185 7.04 -17.26 -16.46
N ALA A 186 7.25 -18.29 -17.28
CA ALA A 186 6.49 -19.52 -17.22
C ALA A 186 6.78 -20.30 -15.92
N GLY A 187 5.72 -20.78 -15.27
CA GLY A 187 5.81 -21.58 -14.06
C GLY A 187 5.59 -23.07 -14.33
N VAL A 188 4.77 -23.70 -13.48
CA VAL A 188 4.44 -25.12 -13.60
C VAL A 188 3.39 -25.30 -14.69
N GLY A 189 3.61 -26.24 -15.62
CA GLY A 189 2.68 -26.52 -16.71
C GLY A 189 3.33 -26.74 -18.08
N GLY A 190 4.65 -26.66 -18.17
CA GLY A 190 5.39 -26.92 -19.41
C GLY A 190 4.95 -25.98 -20.53
N GLN A 191 4.59 -26.55 -21.68
CA GLN A 191 4.16 -25.79 -22.86
C GLN A 191 2.97 -24.86 -22.60
N GLU A 192 1.99 -25.32 -21.83
CA GLU A 192 0.80 -24.51 -21.53
C GLU A 192 1.14 -23.32 -20.63
N ALA A 193 2.10 -23.46 -19.72
CA ALA A 193 2.58 -22.35 -18.91
C ALA A 193 3.29 -21.28 -19.76
N MET A 194 4.02 -21.68 -20.80
CA MET A 194 4.68 -20.75 -21.73
C MET A 194 3.68 -20.00 -22.61
N LEU A 195 2.61 -20.69 -23.07
CA LEU A 195 1.51 -20.04 -23.78
C LEU A 195 0.78 -19.04 -22.87
N PHE A 196 0.48 -19.43 -21.63
CA PHE A 196 -0.17 -18.55 -20.66
C PHE A 196 0.69 -17.34 -20.29
N ALA A 197 2.00 -17.52 -20.10
CA ALA A 197 2.93 -16.42 -19.88
C ALA A 197 2.90 -15.41 -21.04
N SER A 198 2.84 -15.89 -22.28
CA SER A 198 2.74 -15.04 -23.47
C SER A 198 1.42 -14.28 -23.52
N GLU A 199 0.31 -14.91 -23.14
CA GLU A 199 -1.00 -14.26 -23.03
C GLU A 199 -0.99 -13.15 -21.97
N LEU A 200 -0.38 -13.37 -20.80
CA LEU A 200 -0.24 -12.34 -19.77
C LEU A 200 0.65 -11.18 -20.24
N PHE A 201 1.78 -11.46 -20.87
CA PHE A 201 2.66 -10.41 -21.40
C PHE A 201 1.94 -9.54 -22.43
N ASN A 202 1.21 -10.16 -23.36
CA ASN A 202 0.38 -9.46 -24.34
C ASN A 202 -0.78 -8.69 -23.71
N MET A 203 -1.39 -9.23 -22.64
CA MET A 203 -2.42 -8.55 -21.87
C MET A 203 -1.89 -7.25 -21.28
N TYR A 204 -0.71 -7.27 -20.64
CA TYR A 204 -0.10 -6.07 -20.06
C TYR A 204 0.37 -5.07 -21.13
N GLN A 205 0.87 -5.56 -22.27
CA GLN A 205 1.20 -4.70 -23.42
C GLN A 205 -0.03 -3.92 -23.91
N LYS A 206 -1.18 -4.61 -24.07
CA LYS A 206 -2.44 -3.97 -24.46
C LYS A 206 -2.97 -3.03 -23.38
N TYR A 207 -2.81 -3.39 -22.11
CA TYR A 207 -3.20 -2.54 -20.99
C TYR A 207 -2.39 -1.25 -20.92
N ALA A 208 -1.08 -1.32 -21.16
CA ALA A 208 -0.24 -0.13 -21.29
C ALA A 208 -0.75 0.76 -22.42
N ALA A 209 -1.07 0.20 -23.60
CA ALA A 209 -1.65 0.96 -24.71
C ALA A 209 -3.01 1.61 -24.35
N PHE A 210 -3.90 0.88 -23.65
CA PHE A 210 -5.18 1.40 -23.17
C PHE A 210 -5.03 2.59 -22.22
N ARG A 211 -3.99 2.57 -21.36
CA ARG A 211 -3.68 3.65 -20.41
C ARG A 211 -2.84 4.78 -21.01
N GLY A 212 -2.41 4.65 -22.27
CA GLY A 212 -1.51 5.61 -22.92
C GLY A 212 -0.07 5.56 -22.39
N TRP A 213 0.35 4.44 -21.82
CA TRP A 213 1.71 4.20 -21.35
C TRP A 213 2.60 3.66 -22.46
N ALA A 214 3.88 4.01 -22.41
CA ALA A 214 4.89 3.43 -23.28
C ALA A 214 5.25 2.03 -22.80
N PHE A 215 5.25 1.04 -23.69
CA PHE A 215 5.64 -0.33 -23.41
C PHE A 215 6.80 -0.72 -24.32
N ASN A 216 7.99 -0.90 -23.75
CA ASN A 216 9.22 -1.21 -24.46
C ASN A 216 9.71 -2.62 -24.09
N PRO A 217 9.49 -3.64 -24.93
CA PRO A 217 10.02 -4.99 -24.70
C PRO A 217 11.55 -4.97 -24.74
N LEU A 218 12.19 -5.56 -23.72
CA LEU A 218 13.65 -5.63 -23.61
C LEU A 218 14.16 -7.00 -24.07
N THR A 219 13.73 -8.05 -23.38
CA THR A 219 14.16 -9.43 -23.61
C THR A 219 12.94 -10.31 -23.75
N ILE A 220 12.87 -11.14 -24.79
CA ILE A 220 11.79 -12.12 -24.97
C ILE A 220 12.43 -13.46 -25.33
N ASP A 221 12.33 -14.43 -24.41
CA ASP A 221 12.76 -15.81 -24.61
C ASP A 221 11.56 -16.66 -25.08
N ASN A 222 11.54 -16.98 -26.37
CA ASN A 222 10.44 -17.70 -27.01
C ASN A 222 10.67 -19.22 -26.99
N SER A 223 9.58 -19.98 -26.91
CA SER A 223 9.61 -21.44 -27.09
C SER A 223 9.39 -21.82 -28.56
N ASP A 224 10.05 -22.90 -29.01
CA ASP A 224 9.90 -23.46 -30.36
C ASP A 224 8.45 -23.83 -30.73
N LEU A 225 7.66 -24.23 -29.72
CA LEU A 225 6.25 -24.63 -29.88
C LEU A 225 5.28 -23.46 -29.60
N GLY A 226 5.79 -22.23 -29.52
CA GLY A 226 5.03 -21.01 -29.25
C GLY A 226 4.92 -20.66 -27.77
N GLY A 227 4.65 -19.39 -27.47
CA GLY A 227 4.67 -18.87 -26.11
C GLY A 227 6.08 -18.46 -25.66
N ILE A 228 6.19 -18.01 -24.40
CA ILE A 228 7.44 -17.45 -23.84
C ILE A 228 7.87 -18.23 -22.59
N ARG A 229 9.17 -18.44 -22.45
CA ARG A 229 9.77 -18.94 -21.20
C ARG A 229 9.91 -17.81 -20.19
N SER A 230 10.42 -16.68 -20.65
CA SER A 230 10.53 -15.43 -19.90
C SER A 230 10.47 -14.24 -20.84
N ALA A 231 9.81 -13.15 -20.44
CA ALA A 231 9.88 -11.87 -21.14
C ALA A 231 9.98 -10.71 -20.15
N GLU A 232 10.69 -9.67 -20.55
CA GLU A 232 10.94 -8.46 -19.78
C GLU A 232 10.55 -7.25 -20.63
N ALA A 233 9.87 -6.30 -20.02
CA ALA A 233 9.49 -5.04 -20.65
C ALA A 233 9.61 -3.89 -19.66
N GLU A 234 10.07 -2.75 -20.17
CA GLU A 234 9.98 -1.49 -19.48
C GLU A 234 8.61 -0.84 -19.78
N VAL A 235 7.95 -0.35 -18.74
CA VAL A 235 6.68 0.37 -18.87
C VAL A 235 6.81 1.74 -18.22
N SER A 236 6.67 2.78 -19.05
CA SER A 236 6.86 4.17 -18.63
C SER A 236 5.56 4.96 -18.79
N GLY A 237 5.23 5.75 -17.78
CA GLY A 237 4.00 6.54 -17.78
C GLY A 237 3.60 7.05 -16.40
N PRO A 238 2.63 7.98 -16.32
CA PRO A 238 2.19 8.53 -15.06
C PRO A 238 1.49 7.46 -14.21
N GLY A 239 2.04 7.21 -13.02
CA GLY A 239 1.45 6.30 -12.02
C GLY A 239 1.50 4.81 -12.40
N THR A 240 2.28 4.42 -13.40
CA THR A 240 2.39 3.03 -13.87
C THR A 240 2.77 2.09 -12.73
N PHE A 241 3.83 2.42 -11.98
CA PHE A 241 4.30 1.59 -10.86
C PHE A 241 3.19 1.35 -9.85
N ARG A 242 2.52 2.42 -9.38
CA ARG A 242 1.42 2.35 -8.41
C ARG A 242 0.27 1.46 -8.88
N SER A 243 -0.10 1.56 -10.16
CA SER A 243 -1.18 0.76 -10.72
C SER A 243 -0.82 -0.72 -10.82
N LEU A 244 0.41 -1.03 -11.24
CA LEU A 244 0.82 -2.40 -11.50
C LEU A 244 1.55 -3.09 -10.34
N THR A 245 1.85 -2.39 -9.23
CA THR A 245 2.57 -2.98 -8.07
C THR A 245 1.89 -4.26 -7.58
N PHE A 246 0.55 -4.28 -7.62
CA PHE A 246 -0.28 -5.40 -7.18
C PHE A 246 -0.48 -6.47 -8.27
N GLU A 247 0.19 -6.38 -9.41
CA GLU A 247 0.24 -7.47 -10.39
C GLU A 247 1.38 -8.44 -10.09
N GLY A 248 2.31 -8.09 -9.20
CA GLY A 248 3.42 -8.95 -8.80
C GLY A 248 2.96 -10.20 -8.04
N GLY A 249 3.34 -11.38 -8.52
CA GLY A 249 3.05 -12.66 -7.89
C GLY A 249 2.72 -13.77 -8.90
N ILE A 250 2.06 -14.83 -8.42
CA ILE A 250 1.73 -16.00 -9.23
C ILE A 250 0.30 -15.94 -9.75
N HIS A 251 0.19 -16.03 -11.07
CA HIS A 251 -1.06 -16.17 -11.80
C HIS A 251 -1.27 -17.64 -12.17
N ARG A 252 -2.47 -18.15 -11.90
CA ARG A 252 -2.84 -19.54 -12.18
C ARG A 252 -3.91 -19.60 -13.26
N VAL A 253 -3.76 -20.47 -14.25
CA VAL A 253 -4.79 -20.74 -15.26
C VAL A 253 -5.32 -22.15 -15.14
N GLN A 254 -6.62 -22.32 -15.34
CA GLN A 254 -7.31 -23.61 -15.41
C GLN A 254 -8.14 -23.66 -16.68
N ARG A 255 -7.65 -24.41 -17.67
CA ARG A 255 -8.31 -24.62 -18.96
C ARG A 255 -7.86 -25.91 -19.63
N THR A 256 -8.54 -26.31 -20.70
CA THR A 256 -8.06 -27.36 -21.58
C THR A 256 -6.93 -26.78 -22.44
N PRO A 257 -5.68 -27.27 -22.31
CA PRO A 257 -4.54 -26.75 -23.08
C PRO A 257 -4.76 -26.91 -24.58
N LYS A 258 -4.15 -26.00 -25.35
CA LYS A 258 -4.13 -26.13 -26.82
C LYS A 258 -3.38 -27.39 -27.28
N THR A 259 -2.46 -27.89 -26.44
CA THR A 259 -1.62 -29.06 -26.73
C THR A 259 -2.27 -30.39 -26.34
N GLU A 260 -3.43 -30.39 -25.66
CA GLU A 260 -4.04 -31.58 -25.07
C GLU A 260 -5.16 -32.14 -25.98
N LYS A 261 -5.03 -33.40 -26.42
CA LYS A 261 -6.01 -34.05 -27.31
C LYS A 261 -7.25 -34.60 -26.58
N ALA A 262 -7.11 -34.92 -25.28
CA ALA A 262 -8.13 -35.63 -24.51
C ALA A 262 -9.18 -34.71 -23.84
N GLY A 263 -9.10 -33.39 -24.05
CA GLY A 263 -10.06 -32.44 -23.48
C GLY A 263 -9.96 -32.25 -21.96
N ARG A 264 -8.88 -32.71 -21.32
CA ARG A 264 -8.69 -32.62 -19.88
C ARG A 264 -8.29 -31.20 -19.46
N ILE A 265 -8.88 -30.73 -18.36
CA ILE A 265 -8.53 -29.43 -17.78
C ILE A 265 -7.20 -29.57 -17.05
N HIS A 266 -6.20 -28.79 -17.45
CA HIS A 266 -4.93 -28.70 -16.77
C HIS A 266 -4.88 -27.42 -15.93
N THR A 267 -4.04 -27.43 -14.90
CA THR A 267 -3.74 -26.26 -14.09
C THR A 267 -2.28 -25.87 -14.32
N SER A 268 -2.07 -24.66 -14.84
CA SER A 268 -0.74 -24.12 -15.13
C SER A 268 -0.54 -22.79 -14.41
N THR A 269 0.71 -22.36 -14.25
CA THR A 269 1.06 -21.10 -13.58
C THR A 269 2.06 -20.28 -14.38
N ALA A 270 2.01 -18.97 -14.17
CA ALA A 270 3.00 -18.01 -14.62
C ALA A 270 3.29 -17.03 -13.47
N SER A 271 4.53 -16.57 -13.37
CA SER A 271 4.96 -15.56 -12.41
C SER A 271 5.06 -14.22 -13.13
N VAL A 272 4.52 -13.18 -12.51
CA VAL A 272 4.69 -11.79 -12.92
C VAL A 272 5.49 -11.11 -11.82
N VAL A 273 6.55 -10.40 -12.20
CA VAL A 273 7.37 -9.60 -11.29
C VAL A 273 7.30 -8.16 -11.73
N ILE A 274 7.04 -7.27 -10.78
CA ILE A 274 6.96 -5.83 -10.98
C ILE A 274 8.02 -5.18 -10.10
N LEU A 275 9.01 -4.56 -10.74
CA LEU A 275 10.10 -3.87 -10.06
C LEU A 275 10.09 -2.39 -10.44
N PRO A 276 10.41 -1.49 -9.50
CA PRO A 276 10.64 -0.09 -9.85
C PRO A 276 11.88 0.01 -10.76
N LYS A 277 11.82 0.86 -11.80
CA LYS A 277 13.00 1.14 -12.61
C LYS A 277 14.09 1.75 -11.73
N PRO A 278 15.31 1.20 -11.69
CA PRO A 278 16.40 1.79 -10.91
C PRO A 278 16.77 3.16 -11.46
N SER A 279 17.05 4.11 -10.57
CA SER A 279 17.70 5.35 -10.95
C SER A 279 19.20 5.11 -11.17
N ASP A 280 19.78 5.87 -12.09
CA ASP A 280 21.22 5.84 -12.31
C ASP A 280 21.97 6.24 -11.04
N VAL A 281 22.98 5.44 -10.68
CA VAL A 281 23.80 5.68 -9.50
C VAL A 281 24.83 6.75 -9.83
N GLU A 282 24.62 7.97 -9.35
CA GLU A 282 25.63 9.04 -9.41
C GLU A 282 26.21 9.32 -8.02
N VAL A 283 27.52 9.12 -7.86
CA VAL A 283 28.23 9.39 -6.61
C VAL A 283 28.85 10.78 -6.64
N VAL A 284 28.18 11.74 -6.02
CA VAL A 284 28.68 13.11 -5.87
C VAL A 284 29.38 13.27 -4.51
N LEU A 285 30.72 13.32 -4.54
CA LEU A 285 31.54 13.53 -3.35
C LEU A 285 31.61 15.01 -2.95
N ARG A 286 30.99 15.38 -1.83
CA ARG A 286 31.07 16.74 -1.27
C ARG A 286 32.28 16.88 -0.35
N LYS A 287 33.00 17.99 -0.45
CA LYS A 287 34.18 18.27 0.39
C LYS A 287 33.88 18.28 1.90
N LYS A 288 32.65 18.63 2.29
CA LYS A 288 32.21 18.66 3.71
C LYS A 288 32.16 17.27 4.35
N ASP A 289 31.96 16.24 3.53
CA ASP A 289 31.74 14.86 3.99
C ASP A 289 33.04 14.03 3.97
N LEU A 290 34.18 14.69 3.68
CA LEU A 290 35.47 14.07 3.48
C LEU A 290 36.47 14.57 4.50
N ARG A 291 37.10 13.62 5.19
CA ARG A 291 38.26 13.87 6.05
C ARG A 291 39.51 13.38 5.33
N ILE A 292 40.42 14.30 5.03
CA ILE A 292 41.65 14.02 4.29
C ILE A 292 42.82 14.16 5.24
N GLU A 293 43.57 13.08 5.39
CA GLU A 293 44.72 12.96 6.27
C GLU A 293 45.97 12.70 5.42
N THR A 294 47.08 13.33 5.78
CA THR A 294 48.38 13.10 5.15
C THR A 294 49.19 12.16 6.02
N CYS A 295 49.90 11.24 5.39
CA CYS A 295 50.71 10.23 6.06
C CYS A 295 52.08 10.11 5.38
N ARG A 296 53.06 9.55 6.10
CA ARG A 296 54.33 9.15 5.49
C ARG A 296 54.14 7.85 4.73
N SER A 297 54.69 7.78 3.53
CA SER A 297 54.62 6.59 2.69
C SER A 297 55.38 5.43 3.32
N THR A 298 54.88 4.21 3.13
CA THR A 298 55.48 2.98 3.67
C THR A 298 56.14 2.18 2.55
N GLY A 299 57.39 1.69 2.75
CA GLY A 299 58.06 0.82 1.77
C GLY A 299 59.57 1.02 1.64
N LYS A 300 60.17 0.30 0.68
CA LYS A 300 61.61 0.41 0.34
C LYS A 300 61.89 1.77 -0.30
N GLY A 301 62.27 2.75 0.51
CA GLY A 301 62.52 4.12 0.09
C GLY A 301 63.78 4.73 0.70
N GLY A 302 64.38 5.69 -0.01
CA GLY A 302 65.50 6.49 0.50
C GLY A 302 65.05 7.62 1.44
N GLN A 303 65.91 8.63 1.64
CA GLN A 303 65.61 9.76 2.54
C GLN A 303 64.28 10.48 2.24
N ASN A 304 63.86 10.52 0.98
CA ASN A 304 62.60 11.15 0.56
C ASN A 304 61.35 10.46 1.15
N VAL A 305 61.37 9.14 1.34
CA VAL A 305 60.25 8.40 1.93
C VAL A 305 60.14 8.63 3.44
N ASN A 306 61.28 8.85 4.12
CA ASN A 306 61.31 9.07 5.56
C ASN A 306 60.93 10.51 5.97
N LYS A 307 61.14 11.50 5.09
CA LYS A 307 60.93 12.92 5.39
C LYS A 307 59.63 13.50 4.83
N LEU A 308 59.13 13.01 3.69
CA LEU A 308 58.04 13.66 2.95
C LEU A 308 56.70 12.92 3.11
N GLU A 309 55.66 13.67 3.49
CA GLU A 309 54.29 13.16 3.65
C GLU A 309 53.54 13.10 2.31
N SER A 310 53.94 12.14 1.47
CA SER A 310 53.36 11.94 0.14
C SER A 310 52.10 11.07 0.14
N ALA A 311 51.87 10.23 1.16
CA ALA A 311 50.70 9.36 1.23
C ALA A 311 49.46 10.13 1.70
N VAL A 312 48.30 9.79 1.12
CA VAL A 312 47.02 10.45 1.44
C VAL A 312 45.99 9.40 1.81
N ARG A 313 45.33 9.60 2.96
CA ARG A 313 44.18 8.83 3.41
C ARG A 313 42.94 9.71 3.33
N VAL A 314 41.90 9.23 2.66
CA VAL A 314 40.62 9.92 2.53
C VAL A 314 39.55 9.07 3.20
N VAL A 315 38.78 9.67 4.11
CA VAL A 315 37.69 9.03 4.83
C VAL A 315 36.38 9.74 4.49
N HIS A 316 35.40 8.99 3.99
CA HIS A 316 34.03 9.48 3.86
C HIS A 316 33.31 9.34 5.19
N ILE A 317 33.00 10.47 5.83
CA ILE A 317 32.45 10.53 7.19
C ILE A 317 31.08 9.83 7.28
N PRO A 318 30.12 10.03 6.35
CA PRO A 318 28.81 9.41 6.44
C PRO A 318 28.83 7.88 6.35
N THR A 319 29.69 7.30 5.49
CA THR A 319 29.75 5.84 5.28
C THR A 319 30.89 5.16 6.02
N ASN A 320 31.70 5.92 6.77
CA ASN A 320 32.95 5.50 7.42
C ASN A 320 33.89 4.70 6.51
N THR A 321 33.86 4.97 5.20
CA THR A 321 34.69 4.26 4.22
C THR A 321 36.00 5.01 4.04
N ALA A 322 37.12 4.33 4.29
CA ALA A 322 38.45 4.92 4.21
C ALA A 322 39.26 4.30 3.06
N VAL A 323 39.97 5.13 2.32
CA VAL A 323 40.86 4.74 1.23
C VAL A 323 42.19 5.44 1.40
N GLU A 324 43.28 4.69 1.22
CA GLU A 324 44.64 5.21 1.22
C GLU A 324 45.30 5.05 -0.15
N CYS A 325 46.14 6.02 -0.52
CA CYS A 325 46.93 5.98 -1.76
C CYS A 325 48.33 6.55 -1.51
N GLN A 326 49.34 5.80 -1.96
CA GLN A 326 50.77 6.13 -1.81
C GLN A 326 51.60 5.75 -3.05
N GLU A 327 50.96 5.66 -4.22
CA GLU A 327 51.59 5.12 -5.44
C GLU A 327 52.56 6.12 -6.09
N GLU A 328 52.18 7.39 -6.11
CA GLU A 328 52.95 8.45 -6.72
C GLU A 328 53.83 9.16 -5.70
N ARG A 329 54.89 9.83 -6.19
CA ARG A 329 55.74 10.67 -5.33
C ARG A 329 55.04 11.97 -4.91
N ASP A 330 54.07 12.42 -5.70
CA ASP A 330 53.38 13.69 -5.51
C ASP A 330 52.07 13.53 -4.73
N GLN A 331 51.93 14.28 -3.64
CA GLN A 331 50.76 14.25 -2.75
C GLN A 331 49.45 14.57 -3.49
N VAL A 332 49.46 15.54 -4.41
CA VAL A 332 48.27 15.98 -5.15
C VAL A 332 47.75 14.84 -6.04
N GLN A 333 48.66 14.09 -6.67
CA GLN A 333 48.31 12.94 -7.51
C GLN A 333 47.75 11.80 -6.67
N ASN A 334 48.37 11.51 -5.51
CA ASN A 334 47.84 10.52 -4.56
C ASN A 334 46.46 10.90 -4.02
N ARG A 335 46.22 12.19 -3.74
CA ARG A 335 44.90 12.69 -3.35
C ARG A 335 43.86 12.48 -4.45
N ALA A 336 44.19 12.81 -5.70
CA ALA A 336 43.28 12.61 -6.83
C ALA A 336 42.95 11.12 -7.03
N ARG A 337 43.94 10.23 -6.93
CA ARG A 337 43.74 8.77 -7.01
C ARG A 337 42.93 8.23 -5.84
N ALA A 338 43.20 8.66 -4.61
CA ALA A 338 42.44 8.26 -3.44
C ALA A 338 40.97 8.68 -3.55
N MET A 339 40.71 9.88 -4.07
CA MET A 339 39.37 10.38 -4.36
C MET A 339 38.64 9.54 -5.42
N ASN A 340 39.31 9.20 -6.53
CA ASN A 340 38.73 8.36 -7.58
C ASN A 340 38.43 6.94 -7.07
N ARG A 341 39.34 6.36 -6.27
CA ARG A 341 39.12 5.05 -5.63
C ARG A 341 37.95 5.09 -4.65
N LEU A 342 37.86 6.13 -3.83
CA LEU A 342 36.75 6.31 -2.89
C LEU A 342 35.43 6.42 -3.64
N ALA A 343 35.37 7.21 -4.71
CA ALA A 343 34.19 7.32 -5.57
C ALA A 343 33.80 5.95 -6.16
N ALA A 344 34.76 5.18 -6.68
CA ALA A 344 34.52 3.85 -7.22
C ALA A 344 33.99 2.85 -6.17
N ILE A 345 34.54 2.85 -4.95
CA ILE A 345 34.07 1.97 -3.86
C ILE A 345 32.64 2.35 -3.44
N LEU A 346 32.36 3.65 -3.30
CA LEU A 346 31.02 4.11 -2.94
C LEU A 346 30.00 3.79 -4.04
N TYR A 347 30.39 3.94 -5.31
CA TYR A 347 29.57 3.58 -6.46
C TYR A 347 29.24 2.09 -6.43
N GLN A 348 30.25 1.23 -6.28
CA GLN A 348 30.07 -0.21 -6.21
C GLN A 348 29.14 -0.59 -5.05
N ARG A 349 29.35 -0.02 -3.86
CA ARG A 349 28.53 -0.28 -2.68
C ARG A 349 27.06 0.10 -2.90
N GLN A 350 26.80 1.23 -3.55
CA GLN A 350 25.43 1.68 -3.83
C GLN A 350 24.77 0.81 -4.90
N LEU A 351 25.52 0.42 -5.93
CA LEU A 351 25.05 -0.51 -6.97
C LEU A 351 24.74 -1.90 -6.40
N ASP A 352 25.60 -2.42 -5.53
CA ASP A 352 25.39 -3.69 -4.83
C ASP A 352 24.13 -3.64 -3.98
N GLN A 353 23.93 -2.55 -3.22
CA GLN A 353 22.74 -2.36 -2.38
C GLN A 353 21.45 -2.29 -3.22
N GLN A 354 21.46 -1.56 -4.34
CA GLN A 354 20.31 -1.51 -5.25
C GLN A 354 20.00 -2.89 -5.85
N THR A 355 21.04 -3.60 -6.30
CA THR A 355 20.92 -4.94 -6.89
C THR A 355 20.41 -5.94 -5.85
N GLU A 356 20.90 -5.88 -4.62
CA GLU A 356 20.46 -6.73 -3.52
C GLU A 356 18.97 -6.52 -3.22
N ASN A 357 18.55 -5.26 -3.07
CA ASN A 357 17.14 -4.89 -2.85
C ASN A 357 16.25 -5.45 -3.97
N GLN A 358 16.59 -5.18 -5.23
CA GLN A 358 15.84 -5.70 -6.37
C GLN A 358 15.79 -7.23 -6.40
N SER A 359 16.93 -7.89 -6.15
CA SER A 359 16.99 -9.36 -6.13
C SER A 359 16.13 -9.95 -5.01
N SER A 360 16.06 -9.27 -3.86
CA SER A 360 15.26 -9.68 -2.71
C SER A 360 13.76 -9.55 -3.03
N THR A 361 13.35 -8.42 -3.62
CA THR A 361 11.97 -8.17 -4.05
C THR A 361 11.55 -9.15 -5.15
N ARG A 362 12.40 -9.35 -6.17
CA ARG A 362 12.18 -10.33 -7.25
C ARG A 362 11.99 -11.74 -6.66
N LYS A 363 12.86 -12.15 -5.73
CA LYS A 363 12.74 -13.45 -5.05
C LYS A 363 11.43 -13.55 -4.26
N LEU A 364 11.00 -12.51 -3.57
CA LEU A 364 9.73 -12.54 -2.82
C LEU A 364 8.52 -12.72 -3.74
N GLN A 365 8.49 -12.04 -4.88
CA GLN A 365 7.39 -12.15 -5.85
C GLN A 365 7.44 -13.47 -6.63
N ALA A 366 8.64 -13.97 -6.98
CA ALA A 366 8.81 -15.18 -7.80
C ALA A 366 8.81 -16.49 -6.98
N LYS A 367 9.27 -16.48 -5.72
CA LYS A 367 9.47 -17.67 -4.88
C LYS A 367 8.25 -18.05 -4.01
N GLN A 368 7.14 -17.34 -4.20
CA GLN A 368 5.84 -17.81 -3.75
C GLN A 368 5.63 -19.26 -4.23
N SER A 369 5.31 -20.20 -3.36
CA SER A 369 5.25 -21.62 -3.75
C SER A 369 4.16 -21.78 -4.81
N ALA A 370 4.52 -22.31 -5.99
CA ALA A 370 3.71 -22.31 -7.21
C ALA A 370 2.30 -22.94 -7.09
N ARG A 371 1.92 -23.51 -5.93
CA ARG A 371 0.59 -24.07 -5.69
C ARG A 371 -0.23 -23.34 -4.62
N SER A 372 0.39 -22.79 -3.57
CA SER A 372 -0.33 -22.18 -2.44
C SER A 372 -0.49 -20.67 -2.58
N ASP A 373 0.54 -19.99 -3.09
CA ASP A 373 0.68 -18.55 -2.99
C ASP A 373 0.34 -17.89 -4.34
N LYS A 374 -0.94 -17.95 -4.71
CA LYS A 374 -1.47 -17.44 -5.97
C LYS A 374 -2.21 -16.12 -5.72
N ILE A 375 -1.93 -15.09 -6.53
CA ILE A 375 -2.66 -13.82 -6.45
C ILE A 375 -3.96 -13.90 -7.24
N ARG A 376 -3.98 -14.55 -8.42
CA ARG A 376 -5.19 -14.75 -9.23
C ARG A 376 -5.30 -16.14 -9.83
N THR A 377 -6.54 -16.64 -9.93
CA THR A 377 -6.88 -17.82 -10.72
C THR A 377 -7.81 -17.45 -11.87
N TYR A 378 -7.40 -17.73 -13.11
CA TYR A 378 -8.20 -17.65 -14.33
C TYR A 378 -8.80 -19.03 -14.63
N ASN A 379 -10.11 -19.20 -14.44
CA ASN A 379 -10.82 -20.43 -14.72
C ASN A 379 -11.69 -20.26 -15.96
N PHE A 380 -11.26 -20.86 -17.07
CA PHE A 380 -11.95 -20.76 -18.36
C PHE A 380 -13.23 -21.61 -18.41
N ALA A 381 -13.28 -22.75 -17.72
CA ALA A 381 -14.46 -23.62 -17.74
C ALA A 381 -15.68 -22.98 -17.06
N GLN A 382 -15.44 -22.05 -16.13
CA GLN A 382 -16.48 -21.34 -15.37
C GLN A 382 -16.56 -19.85 -15.72
N ASP A 383 -15.79 -19.39 -16.72
CA ASP A 383 -15.58 -17.99 -17.07
C ASP A 383 -15.44 -17.08 -15.83
N ARG A 384 -14.48 -17.44 -14.97
CA ARG A 384 -14.29 -16.78 -13.67
C ARG A 384 -12.83 -16.48 -13.39
N ILE A 385 -12.56 -15.25 -12.96
CA ILE A 385 -11.29 -14.83 -12.39
C ILE A 385 -11.48 -14.62 -10.90
N THR A 386 -10.69 -15.28 -10.07
CA THR A 386 -10.70 -15.06 -8.62
C THR A 386 -9.40 -14.40 -8.21
N ASP A 387 -9.46 -13.22 -7.61
CA ASP A 387 -8.32 -12.61 -6.92
C ASP A 387 -8.35 -13.02 -5.44
N HIS A 388 -7.34 -13.78 -4.99
CA HIS A 388 -7.33 -14.42 -3.66
C HIS A 388 -6.99 -13.46 -2.53
N ARG A 389 -6.50 -12.26 -2.85
CA ARG A 389 -6.16 -11.26 -1.84
C ARG A 389 -7.43 -10.63 -1.27
N ILE A 390 -8.33 -10.26 -2.16
CA ILE A 390 -9.63 -9.68 -1.82
C ILE A 390 -10.76 -10.73 -1.77
N ASN A 391 -10.47 -11.98 -2.17
CA ASN A 391 -11.45 -13.08 -2.27
C ASN A 391 -12.68 -12.74 -3.14
N GLN A 392 -12.48 -11.89 -4.16
CA GLN A 392 -13.53 -11.44 -5.07
C GLN A 392 -13.45 -12.20 -6.41
N ASN A 393 -14.62 -12.47 -6.98
CA ASN A 393 -14.77 -13.09 -8.28
C ASN A 393 -15.15 -12.05 -9.34
N PHE A 394 -14.53 -12.18 -10.51
CA PHE A 394 -14.80 -11.44 -11.74
C PHE A 394 -15.16 -12.42 -12.86
N HIS A 395 -15.78 -11.91 -13.92
CA HIS A 395 -16.23 -12.68 -15.08
C HIS A 395 -15.57 -12.15 -16.36
N SER A 396 -15.83 -12.81 -17.50
CA SER A 396 -15.29 -12.43 -18.81
C SER A 396 -13.76 -12.52 -18.87
N VAL A 397 -13.25 -13.74 -18.69
CA VAL A 397 -11.80 -14.03 -18.68
C VAL A 397 -11.13 -13.52 -19.94
N GLU A 398 -11.76 -13.74 -21.10
CA GLU A 398 -11.20 -13.33 -22.39
C GLU A 398 -11.09 -11.81 -22.53
N ASP A 399 -12.08 -11.06 -22.02
CA ASP A 399 -12.07 -9.60 -22.09
C ASP A 399 -11.05 -8.98 -21.15
N VAL A 400 -10.78 -9.61 -20.00
CA VAL A 400 -9.68 -9.22 -19.13
C VAL A 400 -8.34 -9.47 -19.81
N LEU A 401 -8.15 -10.61 -20.47
CA LEU A 401 -6.91 -10.94 -21.20
C LEU A 401 -6.67 -10.05 -22.43
N LYS A 402 -7.69 -9.36 -22.94
CA LYS A 402 -7.51 -8.32 -23.97
C LYS A 402 -6.82 -7.06 -23.43
N GLY A 403 -6.70 -6.89 -22.10
CA GLY A 403 -5.98 -5.77 -21.49
C GLY A 403 -6.70 -4.43 -21.63
N GLY A 404 -8.03 -4.41 -21.58
CA GLY A 404 -8.84 -3.19 -21.70
C GLY A 404 -9.48 -2.74 -20.38
N GLU A 405 -10.69 -2.18 -20.48
CA GLU A 405 -11.48 -1.68 -19.35
C GLU A 405 -11.71 -2.70 -18.24
N HIS A 406 -12.00 -3.96 -18.58
CA HIS A 406 -12.27 -5.02 -17.60
C HIS A 406 -11.06 -5.27 -16.68
N LEU A 407 -9.84 -5.21 -17.21
CA LEU A 407 -8.63 -5.32 -16.42
C LEU A 407 -8.43 -4.06 -15.55
N ASP A 408 -8.72 -2.87 -16.09
CA ASP A 408 -8.63 -1.61 -15.35
C ASP A 408 -9.54 -1.58 -14.12
N ILE A 409 -10.76 -2.12 -14.24
CA ILE A 409 -11.71 -2.24 -13.13
C ILE A 409 -11.13 -3.12 -12.01
N ILE A 410 -10.54 -4.27 -12.36
CA ILE A 410 -9.93 -5.18 -11.39
C ILE A 410 -8.77 -4.48 -10.67
N ILE A 411 -7.86 -3.86 -11.42
CA ILE A 411 -6.69 -3.14 -10.88
C ILE A 411 -7.11 -2.01 -9.94
N LYS A 412 -8.09 -1.20 -10.35
CA LYS A 412 -8.62 -0.10 -9.52
C LYS A 412 -9.24 -0.61 -8.23
N GLN A 413 -10.03 -1.68 -8.28
CA GLN A 413 -10.65 -2.25 -7.08
C GLN A 413 -9.60 -2.76 -6.08
N ILE A 414 -8.56 -3.44 -6.56
CA ILE A 414 -7.45 -3.90 -5.71
C ILE A 414 -6.72 -2.71 -5.09
N LEU A 415 -6.44 -1.66 -5.86
CA LEU A 415 -5.79 -0.45 -5.36
C LEU A 415 -6.60 0.22 -4.24
N VAL A 416 -7.92 0.35 -4.41
CA VAL A 416 -8.80 0.94 -3.39
C VAL A 416 -8.84 0.08 -2.13
N MET A 417 -8.90 -1.25 -2.27
CA MET A 417 -8.85 -2.15 -1.11
C MET A 417 -7.54 -2.03 -0.35
N HIS A 418 -6.40 -2.01 -1.04
CA HIS A 418 -5.09 -1.85 -0.40
C HIS A 418 -4.93 -0.49 0.29
N GLN A 419 -5.45 0.59 -0.31
CA GLN A 419 -5.48 1.90 0.34
C GLN A 419 -6.30 1.88 1.63
N ARG A 420 -7.43 1.16 1.63
CA ARG A 420 -8.27 0.99 2.84
C ARG A 420 -7.54 0.19 3.92
N GLU A 421 -6.88 -0.92 3.56
CA GLU A 421 -6.08 -1.71 4.51
C GLU A 421 -4.92 -0.90 5.11
N SER A 422 -4.15 -0.20 4.26
CA SER A 422 -3.07 0.68 4.70
C SER A 422 -3.56 1.77 5.66
N PHE A 423 -4.74 2.35 5.38
CA PHE A 423 -5.34 3.32 6.29
C PHE A 423 -5.72 2.71 7.64
N ASP A 424 -6.30 1.51 7.65
CA ASP A 424 -6.66 0.83 8.89
C ASP A 424 -5.43 0.55 9.75
N ASP A 425 -4.30 0.19 9.15
CA ASP A 425 -3.02 0.02 9.85
C ASP A 425 -2.50 1.35 10.43
N ILE A 426 -2.65 2.46 9.69
CA ILE A 426 -2.31 3.81 10.18
C ILE A 426 -3.19 4.18 11.38
N VAL A 427 -4.49 3.93 11.29
CA VAL A 427 -5.45 4.18 12.38
C VAL A 427 -5.07 3.37 13.62
N GLN A 428 -4.84 2.06 13.47
CA GLN A 428 -4.47 1.17 14.58
C GLN A 428 -3.16 1.60 15.24
N SER A 429 -2.12 1.87 14.44
CA SER A 429 -0.81 2.30 14.95
C SER A 429 -0.90 3.63 15.70
N SER A 430 -1.77 4.55 15.26
CA SER A 430 -1.98 5.85 15.89
C SER A 430 -2.74 5.71 17.20
N VAL A 431 -3.78 4.88 17.25
CA VAL A 431 -4.51 4.56 18.48
C VAL A 431 -3.58 3.93 19.53
N LEU A 432 -2.71 3.00 19.13
CA LEU A 432 -1.71 2.38 20.01
C LEU A 432 -0.72 3.41 20.57
N LYS A 433 -0.28 4.39 19.77
CA LYS A 433 0.57 5.49 20.25
C LYS A 433 -0.13 6.37 21.27
N ILE A 434 -1.42 6.65 21.09
CA ILE A 434 -2.22 7.46 22.01
C ILE A 434 -2.42 6.72 23.34
N THR A 435 -2.72 5.42 23.31
CA THR A 435 -2.89 4.62 24.53
C THR A 435 -1.58 4.46 25.30
N ALA A 436 -0.46 4.24 24.60
CA ALA A 436 0.87 4.18 25.22
C ALA A 436 1.28 5.48 25.93
N LYS A 437 1.05 6.64 25.28
CA LYS A 437 1.30 7.96 25.90
C LYS A 437 0.43 8.21 27.14
N ARG A 438 -0.78 7.66 27.19
CA ARG A 438 -1.67 7.76 28.35
C ARG A 438 -1.21 6.87 29.51
N SER A 439 -0.65 5.69 29.24
CA SER A 439 -0.11 4.81 30.28
C SER A 439 1.20 5.29 30.91
N ASP A 440 2.02 6.04 30.17
CA ASP A 440 3.23 6.66 30.73
C ASP A 440 2.92 7.89 31.58
N LYS A 441 1.84 8.61 31.27
CA LYS A 441 1.37 9.75 32.08
C LYS A 441 0.69 9.33 33.39
N THR A 442 0.19 8.10 33.50
CA THR A 442 -0.40 7.57 34.74
C THR A 442 0.61 6.81 35.63
N LYS A 443 1.83 6.57 35.14
CA LYS A 443 2.94 5.97 35.90
C LYS A 443 3.93 7.00 36.46
N ARG A 444 3.83 8.26 36.05
CA ARG A 444 4.47 9.42 36.69
C ARG A 444 3.45 10.12 37.56
#